data_AF-A0A6M3JIJ4-F1
#
_entry.id   AF-A0A6M3JIJ4-F1
#
_cell.length_a   1.000
_cell.length_b   1.000
_cell.length_c   1.000
_cell.angle_alpha   90.00
_cell.angle_beta   90.00
_cell.angle_gamma   90.00
#
_symmetry.space_group_name_H-M   'P 1'
#
loop_
_entity.id
_entity.type
_entity.pdbx_description
1 polymer ?
#
loop_
_entity_poly.entity_id
_entity_poly.type
_entity_poly.pdbx_seq_one_letter_code
_entity_poly.pdbx_strand_id
1 'polypeptide(L)' 'MITFSEFIQKGGHVYELIKLESVPNKLQMDYFTRNKNVRDSKALCLRCDGTGNEFFSMFKKCSVCLGRGVN' A
#
# COMPACT_ATOMS: atom_id res chain seq x y z
N MET A 1 0.89 -17.12 -19.81
CA MET A 1 0.54 -15.78 -19.29
C MET A 1 -0.63 -15.93 -18.33
N ILE A 2 -0.41 -15.82 -17.02
CA ILE A 2 -1.48 -15.61 -16.04
C ILE A 2 -0.90 -14.76 -14.90
N THR A 3 -1.08 -13.43 -14.96
CA THR A 3 -0.75 -12.53 -13.84
C THR A 3 -1.91 -12.57 -12.86
N PHE A 4 -1.76 -13.36 -11.80
CA PHE A 4 -2.72 -13.47 -10.71
C PHE A 4 -2.59 -12.23 -9.80
N SER A 5 -3.41 -11.22 -10.04
CA SER A 5 -3.64 -10.08 -9.14
C SER A 5 -5.01 -10.23 -8.47
N GLU A 6 -5.10 -9.96 -7.16
CA GLU A 6 -6.37 -9.93 -6.44
C GLU A 6 -6.89 -8.49 -6.42
N PHE A 7 -8.08 -8.25 -6.97
CA PHE A 7 -8.75 -6.96 -6.93
C PHE A 7 -9.79 -6.94 -5.82
N ILE A 8 -9.78 -5.90 -5.00
CA ILE A 8 -10.76 -5.68 -3.94
C ILE A 8 -11.56 -4.42 -4.25
N GLN A 9 -12.89 -4.56 -4.36
CA GLN A 9 -13.82 -3.44 -4.50
C GLN A 9 -14.42 -3.06 -3.14
N LYS A 10 -14.19 -1.83 -2.68
CA LYS A 10 -14.74 -1.28 -1.42
C LYS A 10 -15.06 0.20 -1.58
N GLY A 11 -16.28 0.61 -1.17
CA GLY A 11 -16.70 2.01 -1.21
C GLY A 11 -16.65 2.66 -2.60
N GLY A 12 -16.88 1.90 -3.67
CA GLY A 12 -16.82 2.40 -5.06
C GLY A 12 -15.42 2.46 -5.68
N HIS A 13 -14.36 2.16 -4.91
CA HIS A 13 -12.99 2.11 -5.40
C HIS A 13 -12.50 0.66 -5.56
N VAL A 14 -11.76 0.40 -6.63
CA VAL A 14 -11.12 -0.89 -6.90
C VAL A 14 -9.64 -0.74 -6.60
N TYR A 15 -9.13 -1.56 -5.68
CA TYR A 15 -7.72 -1.61 -5.33
C TYR A 15 -7.13 -2.95 -5.74
N GLU A 16 -5.96 -2.91 -6.37
CA GLU A 16 -5.16 -4.10 -6.64
C GLU A 16 -4.25 -4.42 -5.45
N LEU A 17 -4.27 -5.68 -4.99
CA LEU A 17 -3.31 -6.20 -4.02
C LEU A 17 -2.00 -6.59 -4.72
N ILE A 18 -0.89 -6.15 -4.13
CA ILE A 18 0.45 -6.39 -4.68
C ILE A 18 1.04 -7.65 -4.05
N LYS A 19 1.54 -8.56 -4.87
CA LYS A 19 2.23 -9.77 -4.43
C LYS A 19 3.60 -9.45 -3.87
N LEU A 20 3.83 -9.74 -2.59
CA LEU A 20 5.08 -9.37 -1.91
C LEU A 20 6.28 -10.11 -2.49
N GLU A 21 6.10 -11.33 -3.00
CA GLU A 21 7.15 -12.10 -3.67
C GLU A 21 7.66 -11.43 -4.96
N SER A 22 6.87 -10.55 -5.57
CA SER A 22 7.26 -9.78 -6.76
C SER A 22 7.97 -8.47 -6.43
N VAL A 23 8.03 -8.11 -5.14
CA VAL A 23 8.57 -6.85 -4.64
C VAL A 23 9.98 -7.09 -4.06
N PRO A 24 10.97 -6.22 -4.34
CA PRO A 24 12.27 -6.30 -3.68
C PRO A 24 12.13 -6.30 -2.16
N ASN A 25 12.87 -7.16 -1.45
CA ASN A 25 12.76 -7.34 0.01
C ASN A 25 12.74 -6.04 0.82
N LYS A 26 13.52 -5.03 0.39
CA LYS A 26 13.59 -3.72 1.05
C LYS A 26 12.27 -2.94 1.04
N LEU A 27 11.37 -3.25 0.11
CA LEU A 27 10.08 -2.58 -0.08
C LEU A 27 8.88 -3.45 0.34
N GLN A 28 9.09 -4.72 0.68
CA GLN A 28 7.99 -5.63 1.00
C GLN A 28 7.16 -5.15 2.19
N MET A 29 7.78 -4.54 3.20
CA MET A 29 7.04 -3.99 4.35
C MET A 29 6.14 -2.81 4.00
N ASP A 30 6.53 -1.99 3.03
CA ASP A 30 5.73 -0.86 2.54
C ASP A 30 4.48 -1.37 1.83
N TYR A 31 4.65 -2.35 0.93
CA TYR A 31 3.54 -2.96 0.20
C TYR A 31 2.68 -3.87 1.09
N PHE A 32 3.24 -4.49 2.12
CA PHE A 32 2.48 -5.19 3.14
C PHE A 32 1.54 -4.21 3.88
N THR A 33 2.07 -3.06 4.29
CA THR A 33 1.28 -2.01 4.96
C THR A 33 0.17 -1.49 4.07
N ARG A 34 0.47 -1.20 2.80
CA ARG A 34 -0.53 -0.82 1.79
C ARG A 34 -1.62 -1.88 1.66
N ASN A 35 -1.25 -3.14 1.43
CA ASN A 35 -2.20 -4.24 1.26
C ASN A 35 -3.08 -4.43 2.50
N LYS A 36 -2.52 -4.28 3.71
CA LYS A 36 -3.30 -4.30 4.94
C LYS A 36 -4.32 -3.16 4.97
N ASN A 37 -3.93 -1.94 4.64
CA ASN A 37 -4.83 -0.79 4.60
C ASN A 37 -5.96 -0.98 3.56
N VAL A 38 -5.65 -1.57 2.39
CA VAL A 38 -6.66 -1.96 1.39
C VAL A 38 -7.63 -3.00 1.94
N ARG A 39 -7.13 -4.07 2.58
CA ARG A 39 -7.96 -5.13 3.18
C ARG A 39 -8.85 -4.59 4.30
N ASP A 40 -8.31 -3.70 5.13
CA ASP A 40 -9.03 -3.02 6.21
C ASP A 40 -10.03 -1.96 5.70
N SER A 41 -10.19 -1.81 4.38
CA SER A 41 -11.08 -0.83 3.74
C SER A 41 -10.80 0.63 4.15
N LYS A 42 -9.54 0.96 4.40
CA LYS A 42 -9.13 2.32 4.76
C LYS A 42 -8.87 3.15 3.52
N ALA A 43 -9.17 4.44 3.59
CA ALA A 43 -8.78 5.39 2.56
C ALA A 43 -7.26 5.55 2.53
N LEU A 44 -6.62 5.09 1.45
CA LEU A 44 -5.17 5.19 1.31
C LEU A 44 -4.73 6.66 1.22
N CYS A 45 -3.61 6.97 1.87
CA CYS A 45 -3.00 8.28 1.71
C CYS A 45 -2.45 8.42 0.29
N LEU A 46 -3.00 9.36 -0.49
CA LEU A 46 -2.65 9.60 -1.89
C LEU A 46 -1.17 9.94 -2.10
N ARG A 47 -0.52 10.57 -1.11
CA ARG A 47 0.90 10.97 -1.22
C ARG A 47 1.86 9.78 -1.15
N CYS A 48 1.56 8.76 -0.35
CA CYS A 48 2.43 7.60 -0.13
C CYS A 48 1.85 6.29 -0.68
N ASP A 49 0.74 6.38 -1.42
CA ASP A 49 -0.04 5.25 -1.93
C ASP A 49 -0.25 4.13 -0.89
N GLY A 50 -0.66 4.49 0.33
CA GLY A 50 -0.97 3.48 1.34
C GLY A 50 0.20 2.94 2.15
N THR A 51 1.45 3.23 1.77
CA THR A 51 2.65 2.62 2.38
C THR A 51 3.03 3.21 3.73
N GLY A 52 2.71 4.49 3.96
CA GLY A 52 3.12 5.23 5.15
C GLY A 52 4.52 5.85 5.04
N ASN A 53 5.29 5.58 4.00
CA ASN A 53 6.65 6.10 3.82
C ASN A 53 6.74 7.05 2.61
N GLU A 54 7.63 8.05 2.68
CA GLU A 54 7.95 8.87 1.51
C GLU A 54 8.97 8.16 0.62
N PHE A 55 8.73 8.18 -0.69
CA PHE A 55 9.63 7.61 -1.69
C PHE A 55 10.03 6.15 -1.40
N PHE A 56 9.14 5.38 -0.76
CA PHE A 56 9.39 4.01 -0.32
C PHE A 56 10.65 3.87 0.56
N SER A 57 10.95 4.90 1.33
CA SER A 57 12.08 4.93 2.26
C SER A 57 11.60 4.59 3.67
N MET A 58 12.02 3.45 4.21
CA MET A 58 11.69 3.04 5.58
C MET A 58 12.14 4.02 6.67
N PHE A 59 13.04 4.95 6.34
CA PHE A 59 13.56 5.98 7.25
C PHE A 59 12.82 7.31 7.16
N LYS A 60 11.97 7.51 6.14
CA LYS A 60 11.23 8.74 5.94
C LYS A 60 9.74 8.47 5.96
N LYS A 61 9.09 8.81 7.08
CA LYS A 61 7.63 8.72 7.21
C LYS A 61 6.96 9.74 6.29
N CYS A 62 5.82 9.35 5.72
CA CYS A 62 4.97 10.27 4.96
C CYS A 62 4.52 11.43 5.84
N SER A 63 4.84 12.65 5.43
CA SER A 63 4.51 13.90 6.14
C SER A 63 3.01 14.17 6.22
N VAL A 64 2.21 13.64 5.28
CA VAL A 64 0.75 13.85 5.23
C VAL A 64 0.00 12.89 6.16
N CYS A 65 0.28 11.59 6.10
CA CYS A 65 -0.38 10.60 6.96
C CYS A 65 0.38 10.27 8.26
N LEU A 66 1.54 10.91 8.48
CA LEU A 66 2.43 10.73 9.63
C LEU A 66 2.91 9.28 9.83
N GLY A 67 3.08 8.52 8.74
CA GLY A 67 3.49 7.12 8.81
C GLY A 67 2.37 6.09 8.79
N ARG A 68 1.10 6.52 8.78
CA ARG A 68 -0.05 5.59 8.90
C ARG A 68 -0.44 4.89 7.60
N GLY A 69 -0.07 5.47 6.46
CA GLY A 69 -0.50 5.01 5.13
C GLY A 69 -1.95 5.33 4.80
N VAL A 70 -2.69 6.00 5.68
CA VAL A 70 -4.12 6.30 5.49
C VAL A 70 -4.40 7.77 5.82
N ASN A 71 -5.40 8.34 5.15
CA ASN A 71 -5.91 9.69 5.43
C ASN A 71 -6.97 9.67 6.53
#